data_AF-A0A3M2EVL2-F1
#
_entry.id   AF-A0A3M2EVL2-F1
#
_cell.length_a   1.000
_cell.length_b   1.000
_cell.length_c   1.000
_cell.angle_alpha   90.00
_cell.angle_beta   90.00
_cell.angle_gamma   90.00
#
_symmetry.space_group_name_H-M   'P 1'
#
loop_
_entity.id
_entity.type
_entity.pdbx_description
1 polymer ?
#
loop_
_entity_poly.entity_id
_entity_poly.type
_entity_poly.pdbx_seq_one_letter_code
_entity_poly.pdbx_strand_id
1 'polypeptide(L)'
;EFFAGTLEKHYRLLLPKFLSTNRCPLPCRSLFASVFVSPTGEVHPCITDDRIVGRLREQNYSLRKILRSTAAERLRHDIAAGNCPHCWTPCEAYPTLIETMKMSGKP
;
A
#
# COMPACT_ATOMS: atom_id res chain seq x y z
N GLU A 1 -16.19 -14.29 -11.19
CA GLU A 1 -16.83 -14.35 -9.84
C GLU A 1 -15.97 -15.07 -8.78
N PHE A 2 -15.29 -16.18 -9.10
CA PHE A 2 -14.49 -16.96 -8.14
C PHE A 2 -13.34 -16.19 -7.43
N PHE A 3 -12.72 -15.22 -8.12
CA PHE A 3 -11.54 -14.50 -7.62
C PHE A 3 -11.88 -13.46 -6.52
N ALA A 4 -13.02 -12.77 -6.65
CA ALA A 4 -13.44 -11.74 -5.70
C ALA A 4 -13.79 -12.34 -4.32
N GLY A 5 -14.47 -13.49 -4.30
CA GLY A 5 -14.79 -14.19 -3.05
C GLY A 5 -13.55 -14.68 -2.29
N THR A 6 -12.47 -15.01 -3.02
CA THR A 6 -11.21 -15.47 -2.41
C THR A 6 -10.48 -14.32 -1.72
N LEU A 7 -10.46 -13.12 -2.32
CA LEU A 7 -9.80 -11.95 -1.74
C LEU A 7 -10.49 -11.50 -0.44
N GLU A 8 -11.81 -11.39 -0.49
CA GLU A 8 -12.62 -11.00 0.68
C GLU A 8 -12.50 -12.01 1.83
N LYS A 9 -12.45 -13.31 1.51
CA LYS A 9 -12.20 -14.34 2.52
C LYS A 9 -10.89 -14.12 3.25
N HIS A 10 -9.79 -13.86 2.53
CA HIS A 10 -8.48 -13.64 3.16
C HIS A 10 -8.43 -12.33 3.96
N TYR A 11 -9.05 -11.27 3.45
CA TYR A 11 -9.20 -10.01 4.18
C TYR A 11 -9.88 -10.22 5.54
N ARG A 12 -11.01 -10.94 5.56
CA ARG A 12 -11.76 -11.27 6.79
C ARG A 12 -11.00 -12.21 7.72
N LEU A 13 -10.25 -13.17 7.19
CA LEU A 13 -9.45 -14.11 8.00
C LEU A 13 -8.34 -13.39 8.80
N LEU A 14 -7.80 -12.30 8.25
CA LEU A 14 -6.74 -11.52 8.91
C LEU A 14 -7.27 -10.40 9.81
N LEU A 15 -8.56 -10.08 9.73
CA LEU A 15 -9.19 -9.03 10.52
C LEU A 15 -9.04 -9.25 12.04
N PRO A 16 -9.24 -10.45 12.61
CA PRO A 16 -9.03 -10.67 14.05
C PRO A 16 -7.60 -10.34 14.51
N LYS A 17 -6.59 -10.63 13.69
CA LYS A 17 -5.19 -10.28 13.97
C LYS A 17 -4.97 -8.77 13.99
N PHE A 18 -5.59 -8.04 13.06
CA PHE A 18 -5.55 -6.58 13.09
C PHE A 18 -6.21 -6.03 14.35
N LEU A 19 -7.43 -6.49 14.67
CA LEU A 19 -8.20 -6.02 15.83
C LEU A 19 -7.50 -6.29 17.16
N SER A 20 -6.76 -7.40 17.30
CA SER A 20 -6.05 -7.73 18.53
C SER A 20 -4.71 -7.02 18.68
N THR A 21 -4.05 -6.65 17.58
CA THR A 21 -2.69 -6.07 17.60
C THR A 21 -2.63 -4.58 17.26
N ASN A 22 -3.69 -4.03 16.67
CA ASN A 22 -3.69 -2.72 16.00
C ASN A 22 -2.54 -2.55 15.00
N ARG A 23 -2.04 -3.65 14.43
CA ARG A 23 -0.97 -3.64 13.44
C ARG A 23 -1.42 -4.33 12.16
N CYS A 24 -0.92 -3.85 11.03
CA CYS A 24 -1.15 -4.49 9.73
C CYS A 24 -0.78 -5.98 9.82
N PRO A 25 -1.71 -6.91 9.52
CA PRO A 25 -1.46 -8.34 9.58
C PRO A 25 -0.35 -8.84 8.63
N LEU A 26 -0.08 -8.08 7.56
CA LEU A 26 0.90 -8.34 6.50
C LEU A 26 1.75 -7.08 6.23
N PRO A 27 2.96 -7.23 5.66
CA PRO A 27 3.75 -6.10 5.15
C PRO A 27 2.96 -5.33 4.08
N CYS A 28 2.64 -4.07 4.37
CA CYS A 28 1.83 -3.25 3.46
C CYS A 28 2.57 -3.03 2.13
N ARG A 29 1.84 -3.12 1.02
CA ARG A 29 2.36 -2.89 -0.35
C ARG A 29 1.96 -1.54 -0.94
N SER A 30 1.53 -0.61 -0.09
CA SER A 30 1.34 0.79 -0.44
C SER A 30 2.65 1.39 -0.97
N LEU A 31 2.55 2.33 -1.92
CA LEU A 31 3.63 2.91 -2.72
C LEU A 31 4.36 1.94 -3.68
N PHE A 32 4.04 0.66 -3.62
CA PHE A 32 4.48 -0.35 -4.58
C PHE A 32 3.34 -0.74 -5.54
N ALA A 33 2.19 -1.14 -5.00
CA ALA A 33 1.03 -1.60 -5.76
C ALA A 33 -0.04 -0.52 -5.95
N SER A 34 -0.07 0.48 -5.06
CA SER A 34 -1.03 1.58 -5.06
C SER A 34 -0.38 2.85 -4.55
N VAL A 35 -1.02 3.99 -4.82
CA VAL A 35 -0.60 5.32 -4.35
C VAL A 35 -1.82 6.20 -4.19
N PHE A 36 -1.79 7.16 -3.25
CA PHE A 36 -2.80 8.19 -3.15
C PHE A 36 -2.28 9.49 -3.77
N VAL A 37 -3.11 10.14 -4.60
CA VAL A 37 -2.81 11.45 -5.16
C VAL A 37 -3.86 12.42 -4.63
N SER A 38 -3.42 13.42 -3.89
CA SER A 38 -4.29 14.45 -3.33
C SER A 38 -4.85 15.36 -4.44
N PRO A 39 -5.97 16.07 -4.20
CA PRO A 39 -6.54 17.01 -5.16
C PRO A 39 -5.59 18.15 -5.57
N THR A 40 -4.61 18.50 -4.74
CA THR A 40 -3.58 19.51 -5.04
C THR A 40 -2.43 18.97 -5.88
N GLY A 41 -2.33 17.64 -6.03
CA GLY A 41 -1.31 16.94 -6.80
C GLY A 41 -0.14 16.44 -5.96
N GLU A 42 -0.29 16.32 -4.65
CA GLU A 42 0.68 15.67 -3.76
C GLU A 42 0.50 14.17 -3.82
N VAL A 43 1.61 13.44 -3.86
CA VAL A 43 1.63 11.99 -3.96
C VAL A 43 2.00 11.44 -2.60
N HIS A 44 1.12 10.63 -2.03
CA HIS A 44 1.27 9.96 -0.73
C HIS A 44 1.27 8.45 -0.92
N PRO A 45 1.88 7.67 -0.02
CA PRO A 45 1.85 6.22 -0.12
C PRO A 45 0.41 5.68 -0.05
N CYS A 46 -0.42 6.17 0.87
CA CYS A 46 -1.84 5.84 1.00
C CYS A 46 -2.61 7.02 1.60
N ILE A 47 -3.93 6.86 1.81
CA ILE A 47 -4.78 7.93 2.36
C ILE A 47 -4.52 8.21 3.85
N THR A 48 -4.01 7.21 4.59
CA THR A 48 -3.82 7.29 6.05
C THR A 48 -2.44 7.83 6.44
N ASP A 49 -1.50 7.87 5.49
CA ASP A 49 -0.11 8.22 5.73
C ASP A 49 0.19 9.58 5.07
N ASP A 50 0.48 10.57 5.90
CA ASP A 50 0.61 11.97 5.54
C ASP A 50 1.94 12.31 4.85
N ARG A 51 2.88 11.37 4.81
CA ARG A 51 4.19 11.59 4.18
C ARG A 51 4.04 11.81 2.67
N ILE A 52 4.58 12.94 2.20
CA ILE A 52 4.60 13.28 0.78
C ILE A 52 5.82 12.64 0.11
N VAL A 53 5.57 11.84 -0.92
CA VAL A 53 6.60 11.21 -1.76
C VAL A 53 7.10 12.17 -2.85
N GLY A 54 6.21 13.02 -3.33
CA GLY A 54 6.53 14.05 -4.31
C GLY A 54 5.29 14.81 -4.77
N ARG A 55 5.50 15.85 -5.58
CA ARG A 55 4.43 16.70 -6.10
C ARG A 55 4.42 16.63 -7.62
N LEU A 56 3.26 16.35 -8.20
CA LEU A 56 3.10 16.21 -9.65
C LEU A 56 3.49 17.48 -10.39
N ARG A 57 3.11 18.64 -9.86
CA ARG A 57 3.41 19.96 -10.45
C ARG A 57 4.91 20.23 -10.59
N GLU A 58 5.73 19.69 -9.69
CA GLU A 58 7.20 19.85 -9.69
C GLU A 58 7.89 18.87 -10.65
N GLN A 59 7.19 17.82 -11.08
CA GLN A 59 7.75 16.73 -11.87
C GLN A 59 7.16 16.65 -13.29
N ASN A 60 6.64 17.77 -13.80
CA ASN A 60 5.91 17.85 -15.08
C ASN A 60 4.81 16.78 -15.17
N TYR A 61 4.08 16.59 -14.08
CA TYR A 61 3.01 15.60 -13.92
C TYR A 61 3.44 14.14 -14.16
N SER A 62 4.73 13.85 -14.08
CA SER A 62 5.24 12.48 -14.23
C SER A 62 5.21 11.71 -12.92
N LEU A 63 4.10 11.00 -12.66
CA LEU A 63 4.00 10.09 -11.50
C LEU A 63 5.12 9.05 -11.51
N ARG A 64 5.51 8.57 -12.70
CA ARG A 64 6.60 7.60 -12.87
C ARG A 64 7.93 8.12 -12.31
N LYS A 65 8.25 9.41 -12.47
CA LYS A 65 9.47 10.00 -11.89
C LYS A 65 9.44 9.98 -10.37
N ILE A 66 8.30 10.33 -9.77
CA ILE A 66 8.10 10.32 -8.32
C ILE A 66 8.26 8.90 -7.77
N LEU A 67 7.56 7.92 -8.35
CA LEU A 67 7.57 6.53 -7.87
C LEU A 67 8.92 5.82 -8.03
N ARG A 68 9.75 6.26 -8.99
CA ARG A 68 11.11 5.74 -9.22
C ARG A 68 12.19 6.51 -8.46
N SER A 69 11.82 7.52 -7.69
CA SER A 69 12.77 8.27 -6.87
C SER A 69 13.36 7.39 -5.76
N THR A 70 14.55 7.76 -5.29
CA THR A 70 15.18 7.13 -4.12
C THR A 70 14.36 7.35 -2.86
N ALA A 71 13.66 8.48 -2.74
CA ALA A 71 12.73 8.76 -1.65
C ALA A 71 11.57 7.75 -1.62
N ALA A 72 10.97 7.47 -2.78
CA ALA A 72 9.90 6.49 -2.89
C ALA A 72 10.38 5.06 -2.54
N GLU A 73 11.60 4.68 -2.93
CA GLU A 73 12.15 3.37 -2.60
C GLU A 73 12.40 3.22 -1.09
N ARG A 74 13.02 4.22 -0.46
CA ARG A 74 13.22 4.23 1.01
C ARG A 74 11.90 4.12 1.75
N LEU A 75 10.91 4.91 1.32
CA LEU A 75 9.60 4.90 1.95
C LEU A 75 8.86 3.57 1.78
N ARG A 76 9.00 2.89 0.62
CA ARG A 76 8.50 1.53 0.44
C ARG A 76 9.10 0.56 1.45
N HIS A 77 10.42 0.63 1.69
CA HIS A 77 11.07 -0.20 2.70
C HIS A 77 10.57 0.12 4.11
N ASP A 78 10.41 1.39 4.46
CA ASP A 78 9.89 1.81 5.76
C ASP A 78 8.47 1.29 5.99
N ILE A 79 7.59 1.42 4.99
CA ILE A 79 6.22 0.91 5.04
C ILE A 79 6.19 -0.61 5.19
N ALA A 80 7.02 -1.33 4.41
CA ALA A 80 7.11 -2.79 4.48
C ALA A 80 7.66 -3.28 5.83
N ALA A 81 8.54 -2.50 6.47
CA ALA A 81 9.03 -2.75 7.83
C ALA A 81 8.00 -2.45 8.93
N GLY A 82 6.83 -1.91 8.58
CA GLY A 82 5.78 -1.56 9.52
C GLY A 82 5.92 -0.17 10.13
N ASN A 83 6.76 0.70 9.57
CA ASN A 83 6.87 2.10 9.98
C ASN A 83 5.82 2.94 9.24
N CYS A 84 4.54 2.67 9.52
CA CYS A 84 3.39 3.41 9.02
C CYS A 84 2.27 3.44 10.09
N PRO A 85 1.21 4.27 9.92
CA PRO A 85 0.13 4.38 10.90
C PRO A 85 -0.68 3.10 11.19
N HIS A 86 -0.42 2.02 10.45
CA HIS A 86 -1.11 0.73 10.54
C HIS A 86 -2.62 0.78 10.27
N CYS A 87 -3.02 0.44 9.04
CA CYS A 87 -4.42 0.30 8.65
C CYS A 87 -4.74 -1.11 8.14
N TRP A 88 -6.02 -1.48 8.13
CA TRP A 88 -6.52 -2.67 7.47
C TRP A 88 -7.81 -2.36 6.70
N THR A 89 -7.73 -1.32 5.86
CA THR A 89 -8.79 -0.89 4.96
C THR A 89 -8.69 -1.63 3.62
N PRO A 90 -9.82 -1.90 2.93
CA PRO A 90 -9.80 -2.60 1.64
C PRO A 90 -8.85 -1.99 0.60
N CYS A 91 -8.75 -0.66 0.57
CA CYS A 91 -7.88 0.09 -0.36
C CYS A 91 -6.40 -0.33 -0.28
N GLU A 92 -5.91 -0.72 0.90
CA GLU A 92 -4.52 -1.13 1.14
C GLU A 92 -4.40 -2.65 1.32
N ALA A 93 -5.39 -3.28 1.94
CA ALA A 93 -5.39 -4.71 2.21
C ALA A 93 -5.51 -5.53 0.93
N TYR A 94 -6.38 -5.14 -0.01
CA TYR A 94 -6.59 -5.89 -1.25
C TYR A 94 -5.35 -5.89 -2.17
N PRO A 95 -4.73 -4.74 -2.51
CA PRO A 95 -3.48 -4.75 -3.26
C PRO A 95 -2.37 -5.54 -2.55
N THR A 96 -2.28 -5.41 -1.21
CA THR A 96 -1.31 -6.16 -0.40
C THR A 96 -1.52 -7.67 -0.50
N LEU A 97 -2.77 -8.13 -0.39
CA LEU A 97 -3.12 -9.54 -0.52
C LEU A 97 -2.83 -10.06 -1.92
N ILE A 98 -3.19 -9.32 -2.98
CA ILE A 98 -2.91 -9.70 -4.36
C ILE A 98 -1.40 -9.85 -4.57
N GLU A 99 -0.59 -8.88 -4.13
CA GLU A 99 0.86 -8.95 -4.28
C GLU A 99 1.48 -10.08 -3.45
N THR A 100 0.99 -10.30 -2.22
CA THR A 100 1.49 -11.39 -1.36
C THR A 100 1.11 -12.77 -1.93
N MET A 101 -0.11 -12.92 -2.47
CA MET A 101 -0.57 -14.16 -3.08
C MET A 101 0.19 -14.49 -4.37
N LYS A 102 0.56 -13.48 -5.17
CA LYS A 102 1.44 -13.66 -6.33
C LYS A 102 2.82 -14.19 -5.93
N MET A 103 3.32 -13.88 -4.72
CA MET A 103 4.57 -14.42 -4.20
C MET A 103 4.45 -15.86 -3.69
N SER A 104 3.24 -16.30 -3.33
CA SER A 104 2.94 -17.69 -2.96
C SER A 104 2.79 -18.61 -4.18
N GLY A 105 2.53 -18.04 -5.35
CA GLY A 105 2.77 -18.70 -6.63
C GLY A 105 4.26 -18.64 -6.94
N LYS A 106 5.01 -19.63 -6.48
CA LYS A 106 6.34 -19.93 -7.04
C LYS A 106 6.26 -19.92 -8.59
N PRO A 107 7.33 -19.55 -9.33
CA PRO A 107 7.45 -20.07 -10.68
C PRO A 107 7.32 -21.60 -10.69
#